data_AF-A0A3B1C1I7-F1
#
_entry.id   AF-A0A3B1C1I7-F1
#
_cell.length_a   1.000
_cell.length_b   1.000
_cell.length_c   1.000
_cell.angle_alpha   90.00
_cell.angle_beta   90.00
_cell.angle_gamma   90.00
#
_symmetry.space_group_name_H-M   'P 1'
#
loop_
_entity.id
_entity.type
_entity.pdbx_description
1 polymer ?
#
loop_
_entity_poly.entity_id
_entity_poly.type
_entity_poly.pdbx_seq_one_letter_code
_entity_poly.pdbx_strand_id
1 'polypeptide(L)'
;MTQASTEFPRRRYGDISPKIHDLDKIAIDVRSHKLLKQLFNENPKLDEIMRQSSNEVEALVGVKNWIMSILEKSSDGLKFYNNQHEGRKTFEALQWRDYAAIRLLDYIKNAGREFEDLNLRGKIAISNPVKMIWLAEKYGIGGAKPYFFEDMLHLFRQLSGKNKRHLPSKPRVEEWMDRWPSGLDPRIIQLREENKKRILNVIIDRIENNEIPSARFTFEGSMSREEKYEQALTWWDDHRFHFKFAVRSPDLLNEMLGNSLDPDTMKILYSAEKAGIPFFVNPYYLSLLHVRVPYFAIGADLAIR
;
A
#
# COMPACT_ATOMS: atom_id res chain seq x y z
N MET A 1 35.97 -30.39 -9.83
CA MET A 1 34.81 -30.50 -10.74
C MET A 1 33.71 -29.60 -10.23
N THR A 2 33.13 -28.85 -11.15
CA THR A 2 32.50 -27.53 -11.01
C THR A 2 31.16 -27.55 -10.26
N GLN A 3 30.93 -26.52 -9.44
CA GLN A 3 29.63 -26.15 -8.89
C GLN A 3 28.65 -25.80 -10.01
N ALA A 4 27.40 -26.23 -9.89
CA ALA A 4 26.29 -25.71 -10.68
C ALA A 4 25.38 -24.88 -9.77
N SER A 5 25.70 -23.60 -9.65
CA SER A 5 24.80 -22.56 -9.16
C SER A 5 23.67 -22.37 -10.19
N THR A 6 22.45 -22.76 -9.84
CA THR A 6 21.26 -22.43 -10.61
C THR A 6 20.91 -20.95 -10.40
N GLU A 7 21.55 -20.08 -11.19
CA GLU A 7 21.10 -18.70 -11.38
C GLU A 7 19.78 -18.70 -12.16
N PHE A 8 18.73 -18.13 -11.57
CA PHE A 8 17.51 -17.82 -12.31
C PHE A 8 17.79 -16.68 -13.29
N PRO A 9 17.47 -16.82 -14.60
CA PRO A 9 17.71 -15.76 -15.56
C PRO A 9 16.64 -14.67 -15.39
N ARG A 10 16.94 -13.66 -14.57
CA ARG A 10 16.21 -12.38 -14.61
C ARG A 10 16.77 -11.53 -15.74
N ARG A 11 16.06 -11.48 -16.87
CA ARG A 11 16.07 -10.33 -17.80
C ARG A 11 15.09 -10.56 -18.95
N ARG A 12 14.06 -9.70 -19.08
CA ARG A 12 13.43 -9.40 -20.37
C ARG A 12 12.92 -7.95 -20.45
N TYR A 13 13.29 -7.35 -21.59
CA TYR A 13 12.80 -6.16 -22.29
C TYR A 13 12.81 -4.82 -21.55
N GLY A 14 13.83 -4.00 -21.84
CA GLY A 14 13.86 -2.56 -21.55
C GLY A 14 14.89 -2.08 -20.52
N ASP A 15 15.96 -2.84 -20.26
CA ASP A 15 17.05 -2.42 -19.36
C ASP A 15 17.88 -1.27 -19.96
N ILE A 16 17.30 -0.07 -19.95
CA ILE A 16 18.06 1.16 -19.74
C ILE A 16 17.74 1.55 -18.31
N SER A 17 18.52 1.03 -17.37
CA SER A 17 18.58 1.63 -16.05
C SER A 17 19.38 2.91 -16.20
N PRO A 18 18.81 4.10 -16.02
CA PRO A 18 19.64 5.27 -15.80
C PRO A 18 20.47 4.97 -14.55
N LYS A 19 21.79 5.14 -14.61
CA LYS A 19 22.56 5.25 -13.38
C LYS A 19 21.93 6.38 -12.57
N ILE A 20 21.89 6.28 -11.25
CA ILE A 20 21.20 7.26 -10.38
C ILE A 20 21.64 8.72 -10.67
N HIS A 21 22.86 8.89 -11.18
CA HIS A 21 23.40 10.16 -11.69
C HIS A 21 22.70 10.78 -12.91
N ASP A 22 21.83 10.07 -13.63
CA ASP A 22 21.15 10.61 -14.81
C ASP A 22 19.82 11.27 -14.48
N LEU A 23 19.18 10.97 -13.34
CA LEU A 23 17.93 11.64 -12.95
C LEU A 23 18.16 13.13 -12.65
N ASP A 24 19.32 13.46 -12.09
CA ASP A 24 19.69 14.85 -11.79
C ASP A 24 19.76 15.72 -13.04
N LYS A 25 20.03 15.12 -14.22
CA LYS A 25 20.10 15.85 -15.51
C LYS A 25 18.74 16.03 -16.17
N ILE A 26 17.70 15.38 -15.66
CA ILE A 26 16.36 15.44 -16.25
C ILE A 26 15.72 16.77 -15.87
N ALA A 27 15.25 17.50 -16.88
CA ALA A 27 14.48 18.72 -16.71
C ALA A 27 13.17 18.44 -15.95
N ILE A 28 12.80 19.34 -15.05
CA ILE A 28 11.49 19.28 -14.39
C ILE A 28 10.40 19.82 -15.33
N ASP A 29 9.17 19.33 -15.16
CA ASP A 29 8.06 19.77 -16.00
C ASP A 29 7.51 21.16 -15.61
N VAL A 30 6.62 21.70 -16.45
CA VAL A 30 6.01 23.03 -16.25
C VAL A 30 5.23 23.11 -14.93
N ARG A 31 4.57 22.03 -14.51
CA ARG A 31 3.79 22.00 -13.26
C ARG A 31 4.74 22.01 -12.06
N SER A 32 5.82 21.25 -12.10
CA SER A 32 6.91 21.28 -11.12
C SER A 32 7.49 22.69 -10.99
N HIS A 33 7.78 23.37 -12.10
CA HIS A 33 8.27 24.77 -12.06
C HIS A 33 7.27 25.72 -11.39
N LYS A 34 5.97 25.58 -11.68
CA LYS A 34 4.93 26.41 -11.06
C LYS A 34 4.87 26.18 -9.54
N LEU A 35 4.93 24.93 -9.09
CA LEU A 35 4.96 24.57 -7.68
C LEU A 35 6.23 25.06 -6.98
N LEU A 36 7.39 24.96 -7.63
CA LEU A 36 8.66 25.47 -7.11
C LEU A 36 8.62 26.99 -6.90
N LYS A 37 8.13 27.75 -7.90
CA LYS A 37 7.93 29.20 -7.76
C LYS A 37 6.99 29.53 -6.60
N GLN A 38 5.91 28.76 -6.44
CA GLN A 38 5.00 28.94 -5.33
C GLN A 38 5.67 28.65 -3.97
N LEU A 39 6.46 27.58 -3.88
CA LEU A 39 7.25 27.25 -2.70
C LEU A 39 8.18 28.41 -2.30
N PHE A 40 8.90 29.00 -3.24
CA PHE A 40 9.79 30.13 -3.00
C PHE A 40 9.05 31.42 -2.63
N ASN A 41 7.97 31.76 -3.34
CA ASN A 41 7.15 32.91 -2.99
C ASN A 41 6.58 32.81 -1.56
N GLU A 42 6.21 31.60 -1.13
CA GLU A 42 5.70 31.37 0.22
C GLU A 42 6.79 31.30 1.29
N ASN A 43 8.05 31.08 0.90
CA ASN A 43 9.21 30.87 1.78
C ASN A 43 10.45 31.63 1.24
N PRO A 44 10.50 32.97 1.36
CA PRO A 44 11.59 33.77 0.79
C PRO A 44 12.98 33.38 1.30
N LYS A 45 13.09 32.92 2.55
CA LYS A 45 14.36 32.46 3.11
C LYS A 45 14.90 31.21 2.42
N LEU A 46 14.01 30.30 1.98
CA LEU A 46 14.40 29.13 1.20
C LEU A 46 14.92 29.54 -0.17
N ASP A 47 14.22 30.45 -0.86
CA ASP A 47 14.64 31.00 -2.16
C ASP A 47 16.02 31.65 -2.06
N GLU A 48 16.23 32.48 -1.04
CA GLU A 48 17.52 33.11 -0.76
C GLU A 48 18.65 32.07 -0.62
N ILE A 49 18.44 31.04 0.21
CA ILE A 49 19.42 29.96 0.40
C ILE A 49 19.71 29.26 -0.94
N MET A 50 18.68 28.90 -1.71
CA MET A 50 18.87 28.19 -2.99
C MET A 50 19.63 29.05 -4.00
N ARG A 51 19.34 30.35 -4.09
CA ARG A 51 20.01 31.30 -4.99
C ARG A 51 21.45 31.59 -4.59
N GLN A 52 21.74 31.75 -3.30
CA GLN A 52 23.08 32.09 -2.81
C GLN A 52 24.02 30.89 -2.77
N SER A 53 23.49 29.67 -2.63
CA SER A 53 24.32 28.46 -2.56
C SER A 53 25.00 28.15 -3.89
N SER A 54 26.32 28.00 -3.85
CA SER A 54 27.16 27.67 -5.00
C SER A 54 27.16 26.17 -5.32
N ASN A 55 26.88 25.35 -4.32
CA ASN A 55 26.86 23.89 -4.42
C ASN A 55 25.80 23.27 -3.50
N GLU A 56 25.59 21.97 -3.66
CA GLU A 56 24.64 21.18 -2.88
C GLU A 56 24.89 21.24 -1.36
N VAL A 57 26.16 21.23 -0.94
CA VAL A 57 26.54 21.22 0.47
C VAL A 57 26.17 22.55 1.13
N GLU A 58 26.43 23.67 0.47
CA GLU A 58 26.02 24.99 0.94
C GLU A 58 24.50 25.10 1.07
N ALA A 59 23.74 24.56 0.11
CA ALA A 59 22.28 24.54 0.18
C ALA A 59 21.79 23.72 1.38
N LEU A 60 22.33 22.51 1.57
CA LEU A 60 22.03 21.65 2.71
C LEU A 60 22.34 22.31 4.05
N VAL A 61 23.52 22.90 4.20
CA VAL A 61 23.94 23.58 5.43
C VAL A 61 23.08 24.82 5.69
N GLY A 62 22.80 25.61 4.65
CA GLY A 62 21.95 26.80 4.75
C GLY A 62 20.54 26.46 5.22
N VAL A 63 19.90 25.44 4.60
CA VAL A 63 18.58 24.98 5.04
C VAL A 63 18.66 24.42 6.46
N LYS A 64 19.65 23.58 6.77
CA LYS A 64 19.81 22.99 8.11
C LYS A 64 19.87 24.07 9.19
N ASN A 65 20.73 25.06 9.03
CA ASN A 65 20.91 26.13 10.01
C ASN A 65 19.63 26.95 10.18
N TRP A 66 18.93 27.23 9.08
CA TRP A 66 17.66 27.93 9.13
C TRP A 66 16.58 27.12 9.88
N ILE A 67 16.41 25.84 9.56
CA ILE A 67 15.42 24.99 10.25
C ILE A 67 15.78 24.78 11.72
N MET A 68 17.05 24.58 12.06
CA MET A 68 17.50 24.50 13.44
C MET A 68 17.15 25.78 14.22
N SER A 69 17.36 26.96 13.64
CA SER A 69 17.00 28.23 14.29
C SER A 69 15.50 28.39 14.56
N ILE A 70 14.65 27.69 13.79
CA ILE A 70 13.21 27.62 14.03
C ILE A 70 12.93 26.65 15.18
N LEU A 71 13.53 25.46 15.15
CA LEU A 71 13.31 24.43 16.15
C LEU A 71 13.82 24.84 17.53
N GLU A 72 14.92 25.57 17.62
CA GLU A 72 15.49 26.10 18.87
C GLU A 72 14.53 27.04 19.62
N LYS A 73 13.54 27.63 18.92
CA LYS A 73 12.48 28.43 19.57
C LYS A 73 11.43 27.57 20.27
N SER A 74 11.38 26.27 19.97
CA SER A 74 10.53 25.28 20.64
C SER A 74 11.36 24.46 21.62
N SER A 75 11.19 24.69 22.92
CA SER A 75 11.90 23.95 23.96
C SER A 75 11.59 22.45 23.89
N ASP A 76 10.32 22.08 23.67
CA ASP A 76 9.89 20.68 23.57
C ASP A 76 10.34 20.04 22.25
N GLY A 77 10.26 20.78 21.14
CA GLY A 77 10.76 20.33 19.84
C GLY A 77 12.26 20.01 19.86
N LEU A 78 13.07 20.88 20.46
CA LEU A 78 14.51 20.68 20.57
C LEU A 78 14.86 19.49 21.48
N LYS A 79 14.17 19.34 22.62
CA LYS A 79 14.35 18.19 23.52
C LYS A 79 14.01 16.87 22.82
N PHE A 80 12.93 16.85 22.05
CA PHE A 80 12.51 15.68 21.29
C PHE A 80 13.54 15.33 20.22
N TYR A 81 14.00 16.30 19.42
CA TYR A 81 14.99 16.08 18.37
C TYR A 81 16.33 15.57 18.90
N ASN A 82 16.76 16.04 20.08
CA ASN A 82 18.00 15.61 20.73
C ASN A 82 17.87 14.29 21.50
N ASN A 83 16.72 13.60 21.45
CA ASN A 83 16.43 12.39 22.22
C ASN A 83 16.66 12.55 23.74
N GLN A 84 16.46 13.77 24.28
CA GLN A 84 16.71 14.04 25.70
C GLN A 84 15.65 13.41 26.62
N HIS A 85 14.46 13.16 26.11
CA HIS A 85 13.38 12.47 26.81
C HIS A 85 12.59 11.56 25.86
N GLU A 86 12.69 10.25 26.08
CA GLU A 86 11.91 9.26 25.36
C GLU A 86 10.51 9.14 25.95
N GLY A 87 9.48 9.19 25.12
CA GLY A 87 8.12 8.86 25.54
C GLY A 87 7.00 9.56 24.80
N ARG A 88 5.77 9.07 25.04
CA ARG A 88 4.53 9.60 24.45
C ARG A 88 4.28 11.07 24.83
N LYS A 89 4.61 11.46 26.07
CA LYS A 89 4.37 12.82 26.58
C LYS A 89 5.15 13.90 25.82
N THR A 90 6.41 13.64 25.48
CA THR A 90 7.23 14.59 24.72
C THR A 90 6.75 14.72 23.27
N PHE A 91 6.32 13.62 22.66
CA PHE A 91 5.69 13.63 21.34
C PHE A 91 4.36 14.41 21.31
N GLU A 92 3.52 14.22 22.32
CA GLU A 92 2.21 14.90 22.43
C GLU A 92 2.35 16.41 22.71
N ALA A 93 3.47 16.86 23.29
CA ALA A 93 3.77 18.27 23.53
C ALA A 93 4.20 19.03 22.25
N LEU A 94 4.61 18.31 21.19
CA LEU A 94 5.10 18.93 19.95
C LEU A 94 4.02 19.79 19.28
N GLN A 95 4.43 20.99 18.89
CA GLN A 95 3.60 21.87 18.07
C GLN A 95 3.62 21.41 16.62
N TRP A 96 2.57 21.73 15.86
CA TRP A 96 2.47 21.29 14.46
C TRP A 96 3.66 21.73 13.59
N ARG A 97 4.29 22.87 13.91
CA ARG A 97 5.50 23.35 13.24
C ARG A 97 6.74 22.50 13.56
N ASP A 98 6.82 21.96 14.78
CA ASP A 98 7.96 21.15 15.24
C ASP A 98 8.06 19.85 14.42
N TYR A 99 6.91 19.23 14.12
CA TYR A 99 6.86 18.06 13.22
C TYR A 99 7.50 18.32 11.85
N ALA A 100 7.26 19.50 11.26
CA ALA A 100 7.87 19.86 9.98
C ALA A 100 9.37 20.14 10.12
N ALA A 101 9.77 20.87 11.16
CA ALA A 101 11.18 21.16 11.41
C ALA A 101 11.98 19.86 11.61
N ILE A 102 11.51 18.96 12.48
CA ILE A 102 12.12 17.66 12.73
C ILE A 102 12.20 16.84 11.43
N ARG A 103 11.11 16.75 10.66
CA ARG A 103 11.09 16.02 9.39
C ARG A 103 12.08 16.56 8.36
N LEU A 104 12.19 17.88 8.23
CA LEU A 104 13.17 18.51 7.34
C LEU A 104 14.61 18.23 7.79
N LEU A 105 14.88 18.26 9.10
CA LEU A 105 16.19 17.89 9.65
C LEU A 105 16.51 16.40 9.44
N ASP A 106 15.52 15.52 9.52
CA ASP A 106 15.67 14.10 9.20
C ASP A 106 15.96 13.90 7.71
N TYR A 107 15.29 14.64 6.82
CA TYR A 107 15.60 14.61 5.38
C TYR A 107 17.04 15.04 5.11
N ILE A 108 17.53 16.07 5.80
CA ILE A 108 18.91 16.54 5.68
C ILE A 108 19.90 15.51 6.25
N LYS A 109 19.62 14.96 7.43
CA LYS A 109 20.47 13.96 8.10
C LYS A 109 20.63 12.68 7.29
N ASN A 110 19.58 12.30 6.57
CA ASN A 110 19.53 11.09 5.75
C ASN A 110 19.75 11.37 4.25
N ALA A 111 20.08 12.61 3.87
CA ALA A 111 20.30 13.00 2.48
C ALA A 111 21.44 12.17 1.87
N GLY A 112 21.20 11.61 0.69
CA GLY A 112 22.20 10.82 -0.04
C GLY A 112 22.38 9.39 0.48
N ARG A 113 21.57 8.94 1.46
CA ARG A 113 21.53 7.51 1.81
C ARG A 113 20.94 6.68 0.67
N GLU A 114 21.56 5.53 0.44
CA GLU A 114 21.17 4.58 -0.59
C GLU A 114 20.40 3.42 0.04
N PHE A 115 19.25 3.07 -0.53
CA PHE A 115 18.45 1.93 -0.09
C PHE A 115 18.04 1.08 -1.29
N GLU A 116 18.03 -0.23 -1.12
CA GLU A 116 17.41 -1.13 -2.09
C GLU A 116 15.88 -1.01 -2.00
N ASP A 117 15.24 -0.53 -3.07
CA ASP A 117 13.79 -0.40 -3.12
C ASP A 117 13.16 -1.59 -3.84
N LEU A 118 12.49 -2.44 -3.06
CA LEU A 118 11.78 -3.62 -3.56
C LEU A 118 10.61 -3.26 -4.47
N ASN A 119 9.98 -2.09 -4.29
CA ASN A 119 8.92 -1.60 -5.17
C ASN A 119 9.49 -1.24 -6.56
N LEU A 120 10.77 -0.89 -6.63
CA LEU A 120 11.50 -0.64 -7.86
C LEU A 120 12.28 -1.87 -8.35
N ARG A 121 11.87 -3.08 -7.92
CA ARG A 121 12.47 -4.37 -8.29
C ARG A 121 13.94 -4.50 -7.86
N GLY A 122 14.28 -3.97 -6.69
CA GLY A 122 15.63 -4.02 -6.13
C GLY A 122 16.58 -2.95 -6.68
N LYS A 123 16.03 -1.88 -7.28
CA LYS A 123 16.84 -0.74 -7.69
C LYS A 123 17.24 0.08 -6.48
N ILE A 124 18.47 0.60 -6.51
CA ILE A 124 18.95 1.53 -5.49
C ILE A 124 18.20 2.86 -5.66
N ALA A 125 17.53 3.29 -4.58
CA ALA A 125 16.89 4.58 -4.46
C ALA A 125 17.76 5.50 -3.59
N ILE A 126 17.95 6.73 -4.06
CA ILE A 126 18.63 7.79 -3.31
C ILE A 126 17.65 8.95 -3.18
N SER A 127 17.48 9.46 -1.96
CA SER A 127 16.66 10.63 -1.70
C SER A 127 17.51 11.78 -1.19
N ASN A 128 17.40 12.94 -1.86
CA ASN A 128 18.04 14.17 -1.43
C ASN A 128 17.15 15.39 -1.75
N PRO A 129 16.13 15.65 -0.92
CA PRO A 129 15.14 16.69 -1.20
C PRO A 129 15.72 18.09 -1.39
N VAL A 130 16.71 18.46 -0.57
CA VAL A 130 17.33 19.79 -0.64
C VAL A 130 18.13 19.96 -1.93
N LYS A 131 18.90 18.94 -2.33
CA LYS A 131 19.59 18.91 -3.63
C LYS A 131 18.61 19.06 -4.79
N MET A 132 17.49 18.33 -4.76
CA MET A 132 16.49 18.38 -5.83
C MET A 132 15.89 19.77 -5.98
N ILE A 133 15.60 20.48 -4.88
CA ILE A 133 15.12 21.87 -4.91
C ILE A 133 16.21 22.81 -5.46
N TRP A 134 17.47 22.64 -5.02
CA TRP A 134 18.59 23.46 -5.48
C TRP A 134 18.87 23.29 -6.98
N LEU A 135 18.91 22.05 -7.48
CA LEU A 135 19.08 21.75 -8.91
C LEU A 135 17.94 22.35 -9.75
N ALA A 136 16.71 22.24 -9.24
CA ALA A 136 15.54 22.76 -9.93
C ALA A 136 15.56 24.30 -10.02
N GLU A 137 16.06 24.99 -8.99
CA GLU A 137 16.20 26.45 -9.01
C GLU A 137 17.37 26.92 -9.89
N LYS A 138 18.55 26.29 -9.77
CA LYS A 138 19.75 26.74 -10.49
C LYS A 138 19.72 26.42 -11.97
N TYR A 139 19.14 25.28 -12.33
CA TYR A 139 19.33 24.69 -13.65
C TYR A 139 18.02 24.19 -14.28
N GLY A 140 16.91 24.18 -13.54
CA GLY A 140 15.64 23.62 -14.04
C GLY A 140 15.67 22.09 -14.19
N ILE A 141 16.59 21.41 -13.53
CA ILE A 141 16.78 19.94 -13.58
C ILE A 141 16.62 19.31 -12.19
N GLY A 142 16.95 18.03 -12.04
CA GLY A 142 16.82 17.28 -10.78
C GLY A 142 15.79 16.15 -10.85
N GLY A 143 15.07 16.00 -11.97
CA GLY A 143 14.15 14.88 -12.24
C GLY A 143 12.92 14.79 -11.33
N ALA A 144 12.76 15.73 -10.39
CA ALA A 144 11.66 15.73 -9.43
C ALA A 144 10.30 15.94 -10.11
N LYS A 145 9.33 15.10 -9.71
CA LYS A 145 7.95 15.14 -10.22
C LYS A 145 7.09 16.14 -9.43
N PRO A 146 5.94 16.59 -9.98
CA PRO A 146 5.09 17.58 -9.32
C PRO A 146 4.71 17.22 -7.88
N TYR A 147 4.45 15.95 -7.60
CA TYR A 147 4.09 15.47 -6.26
C TYR A 147 5.17 15.71 -5.21
N PHE A 148 6.45 15.69 -5.60
CA PHE A 148 7.55 16.05 -4.71
C PHE A 148 7.46 17.52 -4.29
N PHE A 149 7.27 18.44 -5.26
CA PHE A 149 7.17 19.86 -4.95
C PHE A 149 5.89 20.21 -4.18
N GLU A 150 4.80 19.48 -4.43
CA GLU A 150 3.56 19.59 -3.66
C GLU A 150 3.77 19.17 -2.20
N ASP A 151 4.46 18.06 -1.95
CA ASP A 151 4.82 17.63 -0.60
C ASP A 151 5.71 18.66 0.11
N MET A 152 6.76 19.14 -0.57
CA MET A 152 7.63 20.20 -0.01
C MET A 152 6.85 21.47 0.29
N LEU A 153 5.96 21.91 -0.61
CA LEU A 153 5.12 23.08 -0.39
C LEU A 153 4.27 22.94 0.88
N HIS A 154 3.61 21.79 1.07
CA HIS A 154 2.80 21.55 2.26
C HIS A 154 3.64 21.40 3.54
N LEU A 155 4.84 20.82 3.45
CA LEU A 155 5.78 20.71 4.56
C LEU A 155 6.29 22.08 5.01
N PHE A 156 6.64 22.97 4.07
CA PHE A 156 7.05 24.34 4.39
C PHE A 156 5.89 25.23 4.85
N ARG A 157 4.66 24.98 4.38
CA ARG A 157 3.44 25.59 4.95
C ARG A 157 3.20 25.14 6.39
N GLN A 158 3.49 23.88 6.71
CA GLN A 158 3.43 23.38 8.08
C GLN A 158 4.50 24.05 8.95
N LEU A 159 5.74 24.15 8.46
CA LEU A 159 6.85 24.83 9.15
C LEU A 159 6.54 26.30 9.45
N SER A 160 6.04 27.05 8.47
CA SER A 160 5.64 28.46 8.62
C SER A 160 4.35 28.64 9.43
N GLY A 161 3.60 27.55 9.68
CA GLY A 161 2.30 27.55 10.35
C GLY A 161 1.15 28.10 9.52
N LYS A 162 1.33 28.29 8.21
CA LYS A 162 0.22 28.54 7.27
C LYS A 162 -0.74 27.35 7.21
N ASN A 163 -0.19 26.13 7.30
CA ASN A 163 -0.99 24.92 7.43
C ASN A 163 -1.29 24.67 8.91
N LYS A 164 -2.58 24.59 9.27
CA LYS A 164 -3.03 24.29 10.63
C LYS A 164 -3.48 22.84 10.72
N ARG A 165 -3.10 22.16 11.81
CA ARG A 165 -3.56 20.80 12.08
C ARG A 165 -5.06 20.84 12.38
N HIS A 166 -5.86 20.17 11.54
CA HIS A 166 -7.27 19.95 11.78
C HIS A 166 -7.49 18.47 12.07
N LEU A 167 -7.69 18.13 13.35
CA LEU A 167 -8.07 16.77 13.72
C LEU A 167 -9.58 16.62 13.49
N PRO A 168 -10.02 15.56 12.79
CA PRO A 168 -11.45 15.31 12.65
C PRO A 168 -12.06 15.04 14.02
N SER A 169 -13.29 15.51 14.22
CA SER A 169 -14.06 15.16 15.41
C SER A 169 -14.51 13.70 15.33
N LYS A 170 -14.79 13.08 16.48
CA LYS A 170 -15.34 11.71 16.53
C LYS A 170 -16.59 11.55 15.64
N PRO A 171 -17.59 12.45 15.68
CA PRO A 171 -18.75 12.35 14.78
C PRO A 171 -18.40 12.39 13.30
N ARG A 172 -17.37 13.18 12.92
CA ARG A 172 -16.91 13.25 11.53
C ARG A 172 -16.21 11.96 11.09
N VAL A 173 -15.47 11.32 12.00
CA VAL A 173 -14.87 10.01 11.75
C VAL A 173 -15.97 8.95 11.61
N GLU A 174 -16.98 8.97 12.48
CA GLU A 174 -18.15 8.08 12.39
C GLU A 174 -18.90 8.28 11.07
N GLU A 175 -19.17 9.52 10.65
CA GLU A 175 -19.74 9.83 9.34
C GLU A 175 -18.90 9.24 8.20
N TRP A 176 -17.56 9.33 8.29
CA TRP A 176 -16.69 8.75 7.28
C TRP A 176 -16.74 7.22 7.25
N MET A 177 -16.90 6.58 8.40
CA MET A 177 -17.07 5.14 8.53
C MET A 177 -18.42 4.70 7.94
N ASP A 178 -19.49 5.44 8.21
CA ASP A 178 -20.85 5.13 7.74
C ASP A 178 -21.02 5.25 6.22
N ARG A 179 -20.13 5.99 5.54
CA ARG A 179 -20.12 6.08 4.06
C ARG A 179 -19.84 4.75 3.37
N TRP A 180 -19.22 3.79 4.06
CA TRP A 180 -18.82 2.52 3.47
C TRP A 180 -19.49 1.35 4.19
N PRO A 181 -20.12 0.41 3.46
CA PRO A 181 -20.73 -0.75 4.09
C PRO A 181 -19.66 -1.57 4.80
N SER A 182 -19.88 -1.86 6.07
CA SER A 182 -18.99 -2.77 6.81
C SER A 182 -19.29 -4.22 6.42
N GLY A 183 -18.37 -5.14 6.76
CA GLY A 183 -18.64 -6.57 6.65
C GLY A 183 -19.79 -7.07 7.55
N LEU A 184 -20.31 -6.22 8.43
CA LEU A 184 -21.46 -6.48 9.31
C LEU A 184 -22.77 -5.86 8.76
N ASP A 185 -22.74 -5.20 7.60
CA ASP A 185 -23.96 -4.71 6.95
C ASP A 185 -24.89 -5.92 6.65
N PRO A 186 -26.17 -5.89 7.07
CA PRO A 186 -27.10 -7.00 6.85
C PRO A 186 -27.18 -7.46 5.40
N ARG A 187 -27.03 -6.55 4.44
CA ARG A 187 -27.04 -6.87 3.01
C ARG A 187 -25.80 -7.65 2.60
N ILE A 188 -24.64 -7.32 3.17
CA ILE A 188 -23.38 -8.04 2.94
C ILE A 188 -23.43 -9.41 3.61
N ILE A 189 -24.00 -9.51 4.81
CA ILE A 189 -24.20 -10.79 5.50
C ILE A 189 -25.07 -11.72 4.65
N GLN A 190 -26.20 -11.22 4.12
CA GLN A 190 -27.07 -12.01 3.25
C GLN A 190 -26.34 -12.54 2.01
N LEU A 191 -25.54 -11.70 1.33
CA LEU A 191 -24.74 -12.12 0.18
C LEU A 191 -23.73 -13.21 0.54
N ARG A 192 -23.12 -13.13 1.73
CA ARG A 192 -22.18 -14.14 2.22
C ARG A 192 -22.88 -15.46 2.56
N GLU A 193 -24.09 -15.39 3.11
CA GLU A 193 -24.92 -16.58 3.34
C GLU A 193 -25.30 -17.26 2.01
N GLU A 194 -25.65 -16.49 0.98
CA GLU A 194 -25.89 -17.01 -0.38
C GLU A 194 -24.64 -17.67 -0.98
N ASN A 195 -23.47 -17.03 -0.84
CA ASN A 195 -22.19 -17.60 -1.27
C ASN A 195 -21.86 -18.90 -0.53
N LYS A 196 -22.00 -18.91 0.80
CA LYS A 196 -21.79 -20.10 1.65
C LYS A 196 -22.70 -21.23 1.20
N LYS A 197 -23.99 -20.96 1.00
CA LYS A 197 -24.96 -21.94 0.53
C LYS A 197 -24.56 -22.53 -0.82
N ARG A 198 -24.13 -21.71 -1.77
CA ARG A 198 -23.67 -22.16 -3.09
C ARG A 198 -22.43 -23.06 -2.98
N ILE A 199 -21.42 -22.64 -2.23
CA ILE A 199 -20.18 -23.41 -2.01
C ILE A 199 -20.48 -24.75 -1.33
N LEU A 200 -21.31 -24.75 -0.28
CA LEU A 200 -21.70 -25.97 0.42
C LEU A 200 -22.41 -26.95 -0.51
N ASN A 201 -23.29 -26.49 -1.40
CA ASN A 201 -23.93 -27.37 -2.37
C ASN A 201 -22.93 -28.07 -3.30
N VAL A 202 -21.95 -27.33 -3.83
CA VAL A 202 -20.87 -27.92 -4.65
C VAL A 202 -20.06 -28.93 -3.84
N ILE A 203 -19.75 -28.64 -2.58
CA ILE A 203 -19.02 -29.59 -1.72
C ILE A 203 -19.86 -30.85 -1.45
N ILE A 204 -21.16 -30.71 -1.18
CA ILE A 204 -22.07 -31.84 -0.97
C ILE A 204 -22.09 -32.73 -2.21
N ASP A 205 -22.27 -32.17 -3.41
CA ASP A 205 -22.26 -32.90 -4.68
C ASP A 205 -20.96 -33.72 -4.84
N ARG A 206 -19.82 -33.11 -4.52
CA ARG A 206 -18.50 -33.77 -4.63
C ARG A 206 -18.27 -34.86 -3.58
N ILE A 207 -18.84 -34.73 -2.38
CA ILE A 207 -18.81 -35.79 -1.37
C ILE A 207 -19.68 -36.96 -1.84
N GLU A 208 -20.86 -36.70 -2.38
CA GLU A 208 -21.78 -37.72 -2.89
C GLU A 208 -21.16 -38.49 -4.08
N ASN A 209 -20.47 -37.79 -4.98
CA ASN A 209 -19.75 -38.38 -6.10
C ASN A 209 -18.42 -39.03 -5.69
N ASN A 210 -18.05 -38.99 -4.40
CA ASN A 210 -16.77 -39.49 -3.87
C ASN A 210 -15.53 -38.90 -4.58
N GLU A 211 -15.62 -37.65 -5.06
CA GLU A 211 -14.52 -36.96 -5.73
C GLU A 211 -13.44 -36.52 -4.75
N ILE A 212 -13.83 -36.21 -3.50
CA ILE A 212 -12.93 -35.81 -2.42
C ILE A 212 -13.15 -36.76 -1.23
N PRO A 213 -12.47 -37.92 -1.20
CA PRO A 213 -12.70 -38.92 -0.18
C PRO A 213 -12.25 -38.40 1.19
N SER A 214 -13.11 -38.49 2.20
CA SER A 214 -12.83 -38.09 3.58
C SER A 214 -13.30 -39.20 4.50
N ALA A 215 -12.54 -39.54 5.54
CA ALA A 215 -13.03 -40.47 6.58
C ALA A 215 -13.91 -39.76 7.62
N ARG A 216 -13.82 -38.43 7.70
CA ARG A 216 -14.46 -37.62 8.74
C ARG A 216 -15.69 -36.86 8.24
N PHE A 217 -15.72 -36.52 6.96
CA PHE A 217 -16.77 -35.72 6.34
C PHE A 217 -17.46 -36.59 5.29
N THR A 218 -18.34 -37.45 5.77
CA THR A 218 -19.10 -38.42 4.96
C THR A 218 -20.56 -38.35 5.36
N PHE A 219 -21.45 -38.49 4.39
CA PHE A 219 -22.88 -38.59 4.65
C PHE A 219 -23.28 -40.03 4.95
N GLU A 220 -24.32 -40.18 5.77
CA GLU A 220 -24.92 -41.48 6.05
C GLU A 220 -25.84 -41.92 4.89
N GLY A 221 -25.96 -43.23 4.70
CA GLY A 221 -26.74 -43.82 3.61
C GLY A 221 -28.24 -43.74 3.87
N SER A 222 -28.84 -42.59 3.55
CA SER A 222 -30.30 -42.32 3.39
C SER A 222 -30.67 -40.83 3.56
N MET A 223 -29.70 -39.95 3.79
CA MET A 223 -29.98 -38.53 4.04
C MET A 223 -30.53 -37.82 2.79
N SER A 224 -31.57 -37.02 3.00
CA SER A 224 -32.10 -36.03 2.06
C SER A 224 -31.09 -34.91 1.80
N ARG A 225 -31.35 -34.09 0.77
CA ARG A 225 -30.46 -32.98 0.41
C ARG A 225 -30.41 -31.93 1.51
N GLU A 226 -31.56 -31.67 2.14
CA GLU A 226 -31.71 -30.75 3.25
C GLU A 226 -30.92 -31.23 4.48
N GLU A 227 -31.04 -32.51 4.85
CA GLU A 227 -30.26 -33.08 5.97
C GLU A 227 -28.76 -33.02 5.72
N LYS A 228 -28.30 -33.29 4.49
CA LYS A 228 -26.89 -33.16 4.10
C LYS A 228 -26.40 -31.73 4.22
N TYR A 229 -27.25 -30.75 3.86
CA TYR A 229 -26.92 -29.35 3.98
C TYR A 229 -26.77 -28.90 5.43
N GLU A 230 -27.70 -29.29 6.32
CA GLU A 230 -27.60 -28.99 7.76
C GLU A 230 -26.36 -29.65 8.41
N GLN A 231 -26.05 -30.88 8.00
CA GLN A 231 -24.83 -31.56 8.42
C GLN A 231 -23.57 -30.81 7.95
N ALA A 232 -23.55 -30.35 6.70
CA ALA A 232 -22.43 -29.61 6.13
C ALA A 232 -22.28 -28.21 6.75
N LEU A 233 -23.38 -27.57 7.16
CA LEU A 233 -23.35 -26.34 7.97
C LEU A 233 -22.64 -26.59 9.30
N THR A 234 -22.92 -27.71 9.96
CA THR A 234 -22.21 -28.08 11.20
C THR A 234 -20.71 -28.29 10.96
N TRP A 235 -20.33 -28.88 9.82
CA TRP A 235 -18.92 -29.04 9.46
C TRP A 235 -18.24 -27.73 9.05
N TRP A 236 -18.99 -26.73 8.59
CA TRP A 236 -18.45 -25.43 8.20
C TRP A 236 -17.73 -24.72 9.35
N ASP A 237 -18.12 -24.97 10.59
CA ASP A 237 -17.46 -24.39 11.77
C ASP A 237 -16.14 -25.11 12.13
N ASP A 238 -15.81 -26.23 11.47
CA ASP A 238 -14.56 -26.95 11.66
C ASP A 238 -13.47 -26.49 10.67
N HIS A 239 -12.37 -25.92 11.17
CA HIS A 239 -11.23 -25.53 10.34
C HIS A 239 -10.70 -26.66 9.43
N ARG A 240 -10.78 -27.93 9.86
CA ARG A 240 -10.31 -29.08 9.06
C ARG A 240 -11.20 -29.35 7.85
N PHE A 241 -12.48 -28.97 7.90
CA PHE A 241 -13.36 -29.03 6.74
C PHE A 241 -12.83 -28.09 5.65
N HIS A 242 -12.47 -26.87 6.04
CA HIS A 242 -11.92 -25.87 5.12
C HIS A 242 -10.58 -26.28 4.49
N PHE A 243 -9.72 -26.99 5.21
CA PHE A 243 -8.49 -27.55 4.64
C PHE A 243 -8.76 -28.72 3.69
N LYS A 244 -9.72 -29.58 4.04
CA LYS A 244 -10.04 -30.78 3.27
C LYS A 244 -10.65 -30.43 1.90
N PHE A 245 -11.56 -29.46 1.89
CA PHE A 245 -12.29 -29.02 0.70
C PHE A 245 -11.73 -27.73 0.09
N ALA A 246 -10.48 -27.38 0.40
CA ALA A 246 -9.80 -26.25 -0.23
C ALA A 246 -9.68 -26.44 -1.75
N VAL A 247 -9.87 -25.35 -2.47
CA VAL A 247 -9.75 -25.29 -3.93
C VAL A 247 -8.29 -25.40 -4.35
N ARG A 248 -8.02 -26.28 -5.32
CA ARG A 248 -6.67 -26.63 -5.79
C ARG A 248 -6.48 -26.59 -7.30
N SER A 249 -7.50 -26.17 -8.06
CA SER A 249 -7.42 -25.99 -9.51
C SER A 249 -8.24 -24.79 -9.96
N PRO A 250 -7.90 -24.18 -11.11
CA PRO A 250 -8.70 -23.11 -11.72
C PRO A 250 -10.15 -23.51 -11.97
N ASP A 251 -10.40 -24.74 -12.42
CA ASP A 251 -11.77 -25.23 -12.71
C ASP A 251 -12.62 -25.30 -11.45
N LEU A 252 -12.07 -25.87 -10.37
CA LEU A 252 -12.74 -25.94 -9.09
C LEU A 252 -12.96 -24.55 -8.49
N LEU A 253 -12.03 -23.61 -8.71
CA LEU A 253 -12.22 -22.22 -8.30
C LEU A 253 -13.43 -21.60 -9.00
N ASN A 254 -13.52 -21.76 -10.32
CA ASN A 254 -14.61 -21.18 -11.09
C ASN A 254 -15.96 -21.78 -10.70
N GLU A 255 -16.03 -23.11 -10.54
CA GLU A 255 -17.23 -23.80 -10.07
C GLU A 255 -17.65 -23.31 -8.67
N MET A 256 -16.69 -23.21 -7.75
CA MET A 256 -16.89 -22.66 -6.40
C MET A 256 -17.16 -21.14 -6.38
N LEU A 257 -17.14 -20.48 -7.53
CA LEU A 257 -17.61 -19.10 -7.72
C LEU A 257 -18.88 -19.04 -8.57
N GLY A 258 -19.49 -20.17 -8.92
CA GLY A 258 -20.72 -20.20 -9.73
C GLY A 258 -20.47 -19.86 -11.20
N ASN A 259 -19.29 -20.22 -11.74
CA ASN A 259 -18.86 -20.01 -13.12
C ASN A 259 -18.90 -18.53 -13.53
N SER A 260 -18.52 -17.64 -12.61
CA SER A 260 -18.58 -16.19 -12.82
C SER A 260 -17.29 -15.58 -13.37
N LEU A 261 -16.19 -16.34 -13.41
CA LEU A 261 -14.92 -15.82 -13.89
C LEU A 261 -14.97 -15.68 -15.42
N ASP A 262 -14.48 -14.54 -15.91
CA ASP A 262 -14.41 -14.29 -17.35
C ASP A 262 -13.28 -15.11 -18.01
N PRO A 263 -13.33 -15.31 -19.34
CA PRO A 263 -12.35 -16.13 -20.05
C PRO A 263 -10.89 -15.64 -19.93
N ASP A 264 -10.67 -14.32 -19.83
CA ASP A 264 -9.32 -13.77 -19.71
C ASP A 264 -8.72 -14.07 -18.34
N THR A 265 -9.53 -13.92 -17.28
CA THR A 265 -9.17 -14.36 -15.92
C THR A 265 -8.87 -15.86 -15.89
N MET A 266 -9.72 -16.70 -16.49
CA MET A 266 -9.48 -18.15 -16.55
C MET A 266 -8.17 -18.49 -17.26
N LYS A 267 -7.84 -17.79 -18.36
CA LYS A 267 -6.58 -17.97 -19.08
C LYS A 267 -5.35 -17.65 -18.23
N ILE A 268 -5.44 -16.63 -17.39
CA ILE A 268 -4.37 -16.28 -16.43
C ILE A 268 -4.22 -17.40 -15.40
N LEU A 269 -5.32 -17.92 -14.84
CA LEU A 269 -5.29 -18.97 -13.84
C LEU A 269 -4.68 -20.27 -14.38
N TYR A 270 -5.05 -20.69 -15.61
CA TYR A 270 -4.41 -21.84 -16.26
C TYR A 270 -2.93 -21.61 -16.55
N SER A 271 -2.54 -20.38 -16.91
CA SER A 271 -1.13 -20.05 -17.13
C SER A 271 -0.32 -20.15 -15.83
N ALA A 272 -0.90 -19.72 -14.70
CA ALA A 272 -0.30 -19.86 -13.38
C ALA A 272 -0.15 -21.33 -12.96
N GLU A 273 -1.19 -22.14 -13.17
CA GLU A 273 -1.15 -23.59 -12.91
C GLU A 273 -0.04 -24.27 -13.73
N LYS A 274 0.03 -23.96 -15.03
CA LYS A 274 1.08 -24.48 -15.93
C LYS A 274 2.50 -24.05 -15.52
N ALA A 275 2.63 -22.87 -14.92
CA ALA A 275 3.89 -22.38 -14.37
C ALA A 275 4.27 -23.04 -13.03
N GLY A 276 3.43 -23.94 -12.49
CA GLY A 276 3.65 -24.61 -11.22
C GLY A 276 3.29 -23.76 -10.01
N ILE A 277 2.49 -22.70 -10.17
CA ILE A 277 1.99 -21.91 -9.05
C ILE A 277 0.87 -22.70 -8.37
N PRO A 278 1.01 -23.09 -7.09
CA PRO A 278 0.02 -23.90 -6.40
C PRO A 278 -1.24 -23.10 -6.11
N PHE A 279 -2.40 -23.70 -6.35
CA PHE A 279 -3.70 -23.18 -5.94
C PHE A 279 -4.07 -23.72 -4.57
N PHE A 280 -4.40 -22.82 -3.66
CA PHE A 280 -4.96 -23.18 -2.36
C PHE A 280 -5.84 -22.03 -1.86
N VAL A 281 -7.17 -22.22 -1.94
CA VAL A 281 -8.13 -21.26 -1.39
C VAL A 281 -9.16 -22.01 -0.56
N ASN A 282 -9.34 -21.60 0.69
CA ASN A 282 -10.29 -22.29 1.56
C ASN A 282 -11.76 -21.85 1.27
N PRO A 283 -12.75 -22.71 1.52
CA PRO A 283 -14.16 -22.40 1.28
C PRO A 283 -14.65 -21.16 2.03
N TYR A 284 -14.20 -20.96 3.28
CA TYR A 284 -14.53 -19.76 4.06
C TYR A 284 -14.13 -18.46 3.34
N TYR A 285 -12.89 -18.37 2.86
CA TYR A 285 -12.40 -17.19 2.16
C TYR A 285 -13.18 -16.94 0.86
N LEU A 286 -13.48 -18.01 0.11
CA LEU A 286 -14.32 -17.90 -1.09
C LEU A 286 -15.72 -17.38 -0.78
N SER A 287 -16.29 -17.72 0.39
CA SER A 287 -17.61 -17.21 0.78
C SER A 287 -17.65 -15.70 0.99
N LEU A 288 -16.49 -15.07 1.24
CA LEU A 288 -16.36 -13.62 1.40
C LEU A 288 -16.32 -12.87 0.06
N LEU A 289 -16.07 -13.56 -1.05
CA LEU A 289 -15.91 -12.94 -2.36
C LEU A 289 -17.26 -12.62 -3.01
N HIS A 290 -17.41 -11.42 -3.54
CA HIS A 290 -18.60 -11.04 -4.28
C HIS A 290 -18.53 -11.52 -5.74
N VAL A 291 -19.19 -12.65 -6.00
CA VAL A 291 -19.37 -13.22 -7.34
C VAL A 291 -20.12 -12.24 -8.25
N ARG A 292 -21.16 -11.59 -7.72
CA ARG A 292 -21.91 -10.51 -8.38
C ARG A 292 -21.89 -9.30 -7.45
N VAL A 293 -21.18 -8.25 -7.85
CA VAL A 293 -21.04 -7.04 -7.03
C VAL A 293 -22.37 -6.31 -7.03
N PRO A 294 -23.03 -6.12 -5.87
CA PRO A 294 -24.27 -5.38 -5.82
C PRO A 294 -23.99 -3.90 -6.11
N TYR A 295 -24.98 -3.20 -6.68
CA TYR A 295 -24.81 -1.80 -7.12
C TYR A 295 -24.35 -0.86 -5.99
N PHE A 296 -24.77 -1.14 -4.75
CA PHE A 296 -24.39 -0.35 -3.57
C PHE A 296 -22.96 -0.61 -3.07
N ALA A 297 -22.29 -1.65 -3.57
CA ALA A 297 -20.93 -2.03 -3.17
C ALA A 297 -19.96 -2.08 -4.36
N ILE A 298 -20.27 -1.37 -5.46
CA ILE A 298 -19.37 -1.25 -6.61
C ILE A 298 -18.02 -0.70 -6.14
N GLY A 299 -16.96 -1.45 -6.41
CA GLY A 299 -15.60 -1.08 -6.03
C GLY A 299 -15.16 -1.55 -4.65
N ALA A 300 -16.04 -2.12 -3.82
CA ALA A 300 -15.70 -2.59 -2.48
C ALA A 300 -14.77 -3.82 -2.49
N ASP A 301 -14.77 -4.60 -3.59
CA ASP A 301 -13.93 -5.78 -3.79
C ASP A 301 -12.70 -5.51 -4.68
N LEU A 302 -12.44 -4.26 -5.09
CA LEU A 302 -11.28 -3.90 -5.94
C LEU A 302 -9.93 -4.25 -5.31
N ALA A 303 -9.85 -4.30 -3.98
CA ALA A 303 -8.61 -4.69 -3.29
C ALA A 303 -8.35 -6.21 -3.35
N ILE A 304 -9.35 -7.01 -3.75
CA ILE A 304 -9.30 -8.48 -3.76
C ILE A 304 -9.28 -9.03 -5.20
N ARG A 305 -9.74 -8.26 -6.20
CA ARG A 305 -9.68 -8.61 -7.63
C ARG A 305 -8.31 -8.34 -8.25
#